data_AF-A0A358Y7G3-F1
#
_entry.id   AF-A0A358Y7G3-F1
#
_cell.length_a   1.000
_cell.length_b   1.000
_cell.length_c   1.000
_cell.angle_alpha   90.00
_cell.angle_beta   90.00
_cell.angle_gamma   90.00
#
_symmetry.space_group_name_H-M   'P 1'
#
loop_
_entity.id
_entity.type
_entity.pdbx_description
1 polymer ?
#
loop_
_entity_poly.entity_id
_entity_poly.type
_entity_poly.pdbx_seq_one_letter_code
_entity_poly.pdbx_strand_id
1 'polypeptide(L)'
;MLLHKRLIHQGTVFFRYRGQLPIIVILFSVFLIVFFPINLTKEFRYGFYALSSLFVISGHIIRASTVGNRHKHTSGRNRSHHYAENLNTTGWYSVTRNPLYFANFLIWLGLSLSTQHIGVVLLVCSFFWFVYQRIILSEEDYLLT
;
A
#
# COMPACT_ATOMS: atom_id res chain seq x y z
N MET A 1 13.55 18.41 -14.92
CA MET A 1 13.70 18.94 -13.54
C MET A 1 12.37 19.41 -12.91
N LEU A 2 11.47 20.10 -13.63
CA LEU A 2 10.18 20.58 -13.09
C LEU A 2 9.16 19.46 -12.76
N LEU A 3 9.02 18.45 -13.62
CA LEU A 3 8.08 17.34 -13.39
C LEU A 3 8.42 16.53 -12.13
N HIS A 4 9.71 16.26 -11.90
CA HIS A 4 10.19 15.52 -10.74
C HIS A 4 9.84 16.24 -9.43
N LYS A 5 10.13 17.56 -9.34
CA LYS A 5 9.75 18.39 -8.19
C LYS A 5 8.24 18.39 -7.95
N ARG A 6 7.43 18.40 -9.03
CA ARG A 6 5.97 18.33 -8.93
C ARG A 6 5.49 16.99 -8.35
N LEU A 7 6.09 15.88 -8.77
CA LEU A 7 5.75 14.54 -8.26
C LEU A 7 6.09 14.41 -6.77
N ILE A 8 7.25 14.93 -6.34
CA ILE A 8 7.64 14.98 -4.93
C ILE A 8 6.63 15.80 -4.12
N HIS A 9 6.24 16.99 -4.60
CA HIS A 9 5.25 17.82 -3.92
C HIS A 9 3.87 17.14 -3.81
N GLN A 10 3.45 16.39 -4.84
CA GLN A 10 2.24 15.58 -4.74
C GLN A 10 2.41 14.45 -3.72
N GLY A 11 3.59 13.85 -3.67
CA GLY A 11 3.97 12.82 -2.70
C GLY A 11 3.85 13.28 -1.25
N THR A 12 4.32 14.50 -0.93
CA THR A 12 4.23 15.05 0.44
C THR A 12 2.77 15.23 0.87
N VAL A 13 1.90 15.71 -0.04
CA VAL A 13 0.45 15.81 0.21
C VAL A 13 -0.15 14.42 0.44
N PHE A 14 0.16 13.44 -0.40
CA PHE A 14 -0.33 12.08 -0.23
C PHE A 14 0.17 11.42 1.06
N PHE A 15 1.42 11.67 1.46
CA PHE A 15 1.97 11.21 2.72
C PHE A 15 1.20 11.77 3.92
N ARG A 16 0.86 13.07 3.90
CA ARG A 16 0.09 13.74 4.96
C ARG A 16 -1.30 13.11 5.14
N TYR A 17 -1.96 12.77 4.04
CA TYR A 17 -3.34 12.25 4.02
C TYR A 17 -3.43 10.73 3.82
N ARG A 18 -2.32 10.00 3.90
CA ARG A 18 -2.26 8.55 3.61
C ARG A 18 -3.23 7.69 4.42
N GLY A 19 -3.67 8.16 5.59
CA GLY A 19 -4.66 7.47 6.41
C GLY A 19 -6.10 7.58 5.87
N GLN A 20 -6.40 8.63 5.10
CA GLN A 20 -7.72 8.90 4.53
C GLN A 20 -7.84 8.43 3.08
N LEU A 21 -6.73 8.33 2.33
CA LEU A 21 -6.76 7.91 0.93
C LEU A 21 -7.48 6.57 0.69
N PRO A 22 -7.38 5.55 1.57
CA PRO A 22 -8.12 4.30 1.38
C PRO A 22 -9.64 4.46 1.37
N ILE A 23 -10.20 5.51 1.98
CA ILE A 23 -11.65 5.76 1.99
C ILE A 23 -12.16 5.96 0.55
N ILE A 24 -11.42 6.70 -0.26
CA ILE A 24 -11.78 6.95 -1.66
C ILE A 24 -11.82 5.63 -2.43
N VAL A 25 -10.81 4.77 -2.22
CA VAL A 25 -10.73 3.44 -2.86
C VAL A 25 -11.91 2.57 -2.43
N ILE A 26 -12.27 2.57 -1.15
CA ILE A 26 -13.42 1.81 -0.63
C ILE A 26 -14.72 2.30 -1.26
N LEU A 27 -14.97 3.61 -1.28
CA LEU A 27 -16.19 4.18 -1.86
C LEU A 27 -16.34 3.81 -3.35
N PHE A 28 -15.24 3.93 -4.11
CA PHE A 28 -15.25 3.52 -5.52
C PHE A 28 -15.41 2.00 -5.69
N SER A 29 -14.85 1.21 -4.79
CA SER A 29 -15.03 -0.25 -4.80
C SER A 29 -16.48 -0.65 -4.57
N VAL A 30 -17.14 -0.02 -3.60
CA VAL A 30 -18.58 -0.21 -3.34
C VAL A 30 -19.40 0.19 -4.57
N PHE A 31 -19.09 1.34 -5.18
CA PHE A 31 -19.73 1.76 -6.42
C PHE A 31 -19.58 0.71 -7.52
N LEU A 32 -18.37 0.20 -7.77
CA LEU A 32 -18.16 -0.83 -8.79
C LEU A 32 -18.97 -2.10 -8.51
N ILE A 33 -18.96 -2.58 -7.26
CA ILE A 33 -19.67 -3.81 -6.89
C ILE A 33 -21.19 -3.66 -7.03
N VAL A 34 -21.76 -2.52 -6.64
CA VAL A 34 -23.21 -2.29 -6.67
C VAL A 34 -23.72 -2.07 -8.09
N PHE A 35 -23.02 -1.28 -8.90
CA PHE A 35 -23.48 -0.89 -10.23
C PHE A 35 -23.02 -1.84 -11.35
N PHE A 36 -21.96 -2.61 -11.13
CA PHE A 36 -21.39 -3.54 -12.11
C PHE A 36 -21.18 -4.94 -11.49
N PRO A 37 -22.23 -5.61 -11.00
CA PRO A 37 -22.08 -6.91 -10.35
C PRO A 37 -21.52 -7.96 -11.31
N ILE A 38 -20.57 -8.76 -10.83
CA ILE A 38 -19.96 -9.87 -11.58
C ILE A 38 -20.42 -11.19 -10.99
N ASN A 39 -20.97 -12.07 -11.83
CA ASN A 39 -21.38 -13.41 -11.43
C ASN A 39 -20.30 -14.43 -11.83
N LEU A 40 -19.57 -14.94 -10.84
CA LEU A 40 -18.55 -15.99 -11.04
C LEU A 40 -19.11 -17.39 -10.77
N THR A 41 -18.53 -18.40 -11.41
CA THR A 41 -18.82 -19.81 -11.09
C THR A 41 -18.29 -20.15 -9.69
N LYS A 42 -18.79 -21.24 -9.08
CA LYS A 42 -18.35 -21.66 -7.73
C LYS A 42 -16.83 -21.90 -7.65
N GLU A 43 -16.26 -22.55 -8.66
CA GLU A 43 -14.83 -22.86 -8.72
C GLU A 43 -13.96 -21.60 -8.71
N PHE A 44 -14.27 -20.62 -9.57
CA PHE A 44 -13.56 -19.34 -9.57
C PHE A 44 -13.68 -18.63 -8.22
N ARG A 45 -14.87 -18.62 -7.60
CA ARG A 45 -15.07 -17.99 -6.29
C ARG A 45 -14.17 -18.57 -5.20
N TYR A 46 -14.04 -19.89 -5.13
CA TYR A 46 -13.12 -20.53 -4.19
C TYR A 46 -11.66 -20.21 -4.48
N GLY A 47 -11.27 -20.19 -5.75
CA GLY A 47 -9.94 -19.75 -6.17
C GLY A 47 -9.61 -18.33 -5.73
N PHE A 48 -10.54 -17.38 -5.91
CA PHE A 48 -10.38 -16.00 -5.44
C PHE A 48 -10.24 -15.92 -3.92
N TYR A 49 -11.02 -16.66 -3.14
CA TYR A 49 -10.90 -16.68 -1.68
C TYR A 49 -9.59 -17.29 -1.18
N ALA A 50 -9.14 -18.38 -1.80
CA ALA A 50 -7.85 -18.99 -1.48
C ALA A 50 -6.69 -18.01 -1.74
N LEU A 51 -6.69 -17.39 -2.92
CA LEU A 51 -5.68 -16.40 -3.30
C LEU A 51 -5.72 -15.15 -2.40
N SER A 52 -6.92 -14.64 -2.12
CA SER A 52 -7.16 -13.56 -1.16
C SER A 52 -6.51 -13.86 0.19
N SER A 53 -6.81 -15.05 0.75
CA SER A 53 -6.30 -15.46 2.06
C SER A 53 -4.78 -15.52 2.08
N LEU A 54 -4.17 -16.08 1.02
CA LEU A 54 -2.71 -16.15 0.86
C LEU A 54 -2.08 -14.75 0.86
N PHE A 55 -2.63 -13.80 0.11
CA PHE A 55 -2.11 -12.43 0.04
C PHE A 55 -2.28 -11.66 1.36
N VAL A 56 -3.46 -11.76 2.01
CA VAL A 56 -3.70 -11.10 3.29
C VAL A 56 -2.75 -11.65 4.37
N ILE A 57 -2.63 -12.97 4.48
CA ILE A 57 -1.78 -13.62 5.49
C ILE A 57 -0.31 -13.27 5.26
N SER A 58 0.20 -13.43 4.03
CA SER A 58 1.59 -13.09 3.70
C SER A 58 1.89 -11.62 3.97
N GLY A 59 1.01 -10.70 3.58
CA GLY A 59 1.14 -9.27 3.87
C GLY A 59 1.18 -8.98 5.37
N HIS A 60 0.34 -9.61 6.19
CA HIS A 60 0.39 -9.46 7.64
C HIS A 60 1.67 -10.02 8.28
N ILE A 61 2.17 -11.17 7.81
CA ILE A 61 3.43 -11.76 8.26
C ILE A 61 4.60 -10.81 7.98
N ILE A 62 4.68 -10.28 6.76
CA ILE A 62 5.73 -9.33 6.37
C ILE A 62 5.62 -8.07 7.21
N ARG A 63 4.41 -7.52 7.37
CA ARG A 63 4.17 -6.31 8.17
C ARG A 63 4.58 -6.51 9.63
N ALA A 64 4.18 -7.62 10.25
CA ALA A 64 4.52 -7.93 11.63
C ALA A 64 6.04 -8.08 11.81
N SER A 65 6.69 -8.85 10.93
CA SER A 65 8.16 -9.03 10.92
C SER A 65 8.90 -7.71 10.71
N THR A 66 8.38 -6.84 9.84
CA THR A 66 8.99 -5.53 9.55
C THR A 66 8.84 -4.56 10.72
N VAL A 67 7.71 -4.59 11.43
CA VAL A 67 7.49 -3.74 12.62
C VAL A 67 8.26 -4.26 13.83
N GLY A 68 8.30 -5.58 14.03
CA GLY A 68 8.98 -6.22 15.15
C GLY A 68 10.51 -6.07 15.11
N ASN A 69 11.10 -6.01 13.92
CA ASN A 69 12.55 -5.86 13.73
C ASN A 69 13.03 -4.41 13.67
N ARG A 70 12.18 -3.42 13.99
CA ARG A 70 12.60 -2.01 13.97
C ARG A 70 13.47 -1.69 15.19
N HIS A 71 14.62 -1.04 14.96
CA HIS A 71 15.35 -0.38 16.03
C HIS A 71 14.50 0.74 16.66
N LYS A 72 14.62 0.91 18.00
CA LYS A 72 14.09 2.08 18.72
C LYS A 72 14.58 3.35 17.99
N HIS A 73 13.70 4.32 17.76
CA HIS A 73 13.96 5.60 17.03
C HIS A 73 13.88 5.59 15.49
N THR A 74 13.23 4.59 14.88
CA THR A 74 12.90 4.63 13.43
C THR A 74 11.46 5.09 13.20
N SER A 75 11.25 6.06 12.30
CA SER A 75 9.94 6.49 11.75
C SER A 75 8.77 6.54 12.75
N GLY A 76 8.61 7.68 13.43
CA GLY A 76 7.46 7.97 14.30
C GLY A 76 6.13 8.16 13.54
N ARG A 77 5.00 8.20 14.26
CA ARG A 77 3.64 8.46 13.70
C ARG A 77 3.42 9.92 13.26
N ASN A 78 4.49 10.67 12.98
CA ASN A 78 4.39 12.08 12.61
C ASN A 78 3.76 12.20 11.21
N ARG A 79 2.71 13.03 11.13
CA ARG A 79 1.95 13.33 9.91
C ARG A 79 2.41 14.62 9.23
N SER A 80 3.13 15.48 9.95
CA SER A 80 3.59 16.79 9.49
C SER A 80 5.03 16.79 8.96
N HIS A 81 5.89 15.92 9.49
CA HIS A 81 7.30 15.83 9.12
C HIS A 81 7.73 14.36 9.04
N HIS A 82 8.54 14.05 8.03
CA HIS A 82 9.32 12.83 8.01
C HIS A 82 10.33 12.93 9.16
N TYR A 83 10.47 11.86 9.95
CA TYR A 83 11.42 11.82 11.07
C TYR A 83 12.05 10.43 11.06
N ALA A 84 13.30 10.35 10.64
CA ALA A 84 14.08 9.12 10.66
C ALA A 84 15.50 9.49 11.10
N GLU A 85 15.87 9.12 12.33
CA GLU A 85 17.23 9.35 12.84
C GLU A 85 18.22 8.31 12.32
N ASN A 86 17.74 7.12 11.93
CA ASN A 86 18.55 6.04 11.39
C ASN A 86 17.79 5.24 10.31
N LEU A 87 18.51 4.81 9.27
CA LEU A 87 17.98 3.96 8.20
C LEU A 87 18.07 2.48 8.61
N ASN A 88 16.96 1.74 8.53
CA ASN A 88 17.00 0.29 8.70
C ASN A 88 17.50 -0.35 7.40
N THR A 89 18.50 -1.23 7.50
CA THR A 89 19.09 -1.95 6.34
C THR A 89 19.06 -3.48 6.52
N THR A 90 18.53 -3.98 7.63
CA THR A 90 18.49 -5.41 7.99
C THR A 90 17.07 -5.97 7.93
N GLY A 91 16.95 -7.30 7.91
CA GLY A 91 15.65 -7.99 7.82
C GLY A 91 14.92 -7.67 6.51
N TRP A 92 13.62 -7.39 6.57
CA TRP A 92 12.84 -7.06 5.36
C TRP A 92 13.31 -5.80 4.62
N TYR A 93 14.01 -4.90 5.31
CA TYR A 93 14.62 -3.72 4.69
C TYR A 93 15.85 -4.05 3.83
N SER A 94 16.44 -5.26 3.94
CA SER A 94 17.50 -5.70 3.02
C SER A 94 16.96 -6.21 1.68
N VAL A 95 15.69 -6.62 1.64
CA VAL A 95 15.03 -7.15 0.44
C VAL A 95 14.40 -6.01 -0.38
N THR A 96 13.78 -5.04 0.29
CA THR A 96 13.16 -3.88 -0.34
C THR A 96 13.32 -2.64 0.54
N ARG A 97 13.45 -1.46 -0.07
CA ARG A 97 13.56 -0.19 0.66
C ARG A 97 12.29 0.18 1.44
N ASN A 98 11.13 -0.34 1.00
CA ASN A 98 9.82 0.03 1.53
C ASN A 98 8.96 -1.20 1.93
N PRO A 99 9.42 -2.06 2.84
CA PRO A 99 8.77 -3.34 3.15
C PRO A 99 7.37 -3.18 3.75
N LEU A 100 7.10 -2.11 4.48
CA LEU A 100 5.75 -1.80 5.00
C LEU A 100 4.76 -1.47 3.88
N TYR A 101 5.21 -0.80 2.83
CA TYR A 101 4.36 -0.46 1.69
C TYR A 101 4.09 -1.68 0.84
N PHE A 102 5.10 -2.52 0.64
CA PHE A 102 4.93 -3.82 0.02
C PHE A 102 3.93 -4.70 0.80
N ALA A 103 4.09 -4.80 2.12
CA ALA A 103 3.16 -5.55 2.96
C ALA A 103 1.73 -5.02 2.90
N ASN A 104 1.56 -3.69 2.94
CA ASN A 104 0.25 -3.06 2.77
C ASN A 104 -0.37 -3.34 1.41
N PHE A 105 0.43 -3.29 0.34
CA PHE A 105 -0.03 -3.64 -1.00
C PHE A 105 -0.57 -5.06 -1.05
N LEU A 106 0.14 -6.05 -0.49
CA LEU A 106 -0.34 -7.44 -0.46
C LEU A 106 -1.66 -7.59 0.32
N ILE A 107 -1.78 -6.92 1.48
CA ILE A 107 -3.04 -6.95 2.26
C ILE A 107 -4.19 -6.37 1.43
N TRP A 108 -4.00 -5.19 0.83
CA TRP A 108 -5.04 -4.54 0.04
C TRP A 108 -5.37 -5.30 -1.25
N LEU A 109 -4.38 -5.92 -1.89
CA LEU A 109 -4.58 -6.79 -3.03
C LEU A 109 -5.43 -8.01 -2.63
N GLY A 110 -5.10 -8.68 -1.52
CA GLY A 110 -5.90 -9.78 -0.99
C GLY A 110 -7.34 -9.37 -0.68
N LEU A 111 -7.54 -8.25 0.02
CA LEU A 111 -8.87 -7.70 0.27
C LEU A 111 -9.63 -7.39 -1.02
N SER A 112 -8.97 -6.84 -2.04
CA SER A 112 -9.60 -6.59 -3.35
C SER A 112 -10.03 -7.89 -4.04
N LEU A 113 -9.23 -8.96 -3.95
CA LEU A 113 -9.56 -10.27 -4.50
C LEU A 113 -10.77 -10.90 -3.79
N SER A 114 -10.92 -10.66 -2.48
CA SER A 114 -12.08 -11.14 -1.72
C SER A 114 -13.42 -10.60 -2.24
N THR A 115 -13.42 -9.43 -2.90
CA THR A 115 -14.62 -8.86 -3.51
C THR A 115 -15.05 -9.58 -4.79
N GLN A 116 -14.18 -10.45 -5.33
CA GLN A 116 -14.41 -11.19 -6.57
C GLN A 116 -14.69 -10.30 -7.79
N HIS A 117 -14.34 -9.02 -7.69
CA HIS A 117 -14.60 -8.03 -8.72
C HIS A 117 -13.28 -7.54 -9.33
N ILE A 118 -12.99 -7.95 -10.57
CA ILE A 118 -11.70 -7.62 -11.22
C ILE A 118 -11.46 -6.11 -11.33
N GLY A 119 -12.52 -5.31 -11.50
CA GLY A 119 -12.40 -3.85 -11.51
C GLY A 119 -11.92 -3.28 -10.17
N VAL A 120 -12.24 -3.93 -9.04
CA VAL A 120 -11.76 -3.50 -7.71
C VAL A 120 -10.28 -3.84 -7.56
N VAL A 121 -9.86 -5.01 -8.05
CA VAL A 121 -8.44 -5.41 -8.07
C VAL A 121 -7.61 -4.42 -8.89
N LEU A 122 -8.07 -4.09 -10.10
CA LEU A 122 -7.40 -3.12 -10.97
C LEU A 122 -7.34 -1.71 -10.37
N LEU A 123 -8.42 -1.29 -9.70
CA LEU A 123 -8.47 -0.02 -8.98
C LEU A 123 -7.42 0.02 -7.86
N VAL A 124 -7.33 -1.03 -7.03
CA VAL A 124 -6.36 -1.11 -5.94
C VAL A 124 -4.93 -1.11 -6.49
N CYS A 125 -4.64 -1.92 -7.50
CA CYS A 125 -3.32 -1.94 -8.15
C CYS A 125 -2.93 -0.58 -8.71
N SER A 126 -3.84 0.08 -9.43
CA SER A 126 -3.61 1.41 -10.00
C SER A 126 -3.42 2.47 -8.92
N PHE A 127 -4.23 2.44 -7.87
CA PHE A 127 -4.09 3.34 -6.73
C PHE A 127 -2.72 3.20 -6.07
N PHE A 128 -2.27 1.98 -5.78
CA PHE A 128 -0.95 1.76 -5.20
C PHE A 128 0.16 2.22 -6.14
N TRP A 129 0.06 1.92 -7.44
CA TRP A 129 1.04 2.37 -8.43
C TRP A 129 1.17 3.90 -8.43
N PHE A 130 0.07 4.65 -8.59
CA PHE A 130 0.13 6.10 -8.71
C PHE A 130 0.42 6.84 -7.40
N VAL A 131 -0.16 6.37 -6.29
CA VAL A 131 -0.06 7.07 -5.00
C VAL A 131 1.21 6.69 -4.27
N TYR A 132 1.48 5.40 -4.08
CA TYR A 132 2.63 4.97 -3.28
C TYR A 132 3.95 5.27 -3.97
N GLN A 133 4.02 5.24 -5.32
CA GLN A 133 5.23 5.69 -6.03
C GLN A 133 5.58 7.13 -5.67
N ARG A 134 4.59 8.04 -5.62
CA ARG A 134 4.83 9.45 -5.29
C ARG A 134 5.17 9.65 -3.82
N ILE A 135 4.53 8.90 -2.92
CA ILE A 135 4.87 8.90 -1.49
C ILE A 135 6.33 8.46 -1.30
N ILE A 136 6.74 7.36 -1.95
CA ILE A 136 8.11 6.84 -1.86
C ILE A 136 9.12 7.86 -2.39
N LEU A 137 8.85 8.49 -3.53
CA LEU A 137 9.73 9.53 -4.07
C LEU A 137 9.91 10.70 -3.10
N SER A 138 8.82 11.13 -2.43
CA SER A 138 8.87 12.17 -1.40
C SER A 138 9.66 11.75 -0.17
N GLU A 139 9.56 10.49 0.25
CA GLU A 139 10.31 9.96 1.39
C GLU A 139 11.79 9.82 1.07
N GLU A 140 12.13 9.34 -0.12
CA GLU A 140 13.52 9.19 -0.57
C GLU A 140 14.20 10.55 -0.73
N ASP A 141 13.51 11.57 -1.27
CA ASP A 141 14.03 12.94 -1.37
C ASP A 141 14.33 13.54 0.01
N TYR A 142 13.45 13.31 1.00
CA TYR A 142 13.67 13.73 2.38
C TYR A 142 14.88 13.03 3.02
N LEU A 143 15.08 11.74 2.77
CA LEU A 143 16.20 10.98 3.37
C LEU A 143 17.56 11.30 2.74
N LEU A 144 17.59 11.89 1.54
CA LEU A 144 18.81 12.31 0.85
C LEU A 144 19.25 13.74 1.20
N THR A 145 18.40 14.51 1.90
CA THR A 145 18.65 15.90 2.30
C THR A 145 19.05 15.99 3.76
#